data_AF-A0A965A6U1-F1
#
_entry.id   AF-A0A965A6U1-F1
#
_cell.length_a   1.000
_cell.length_b   1.000
_cell.length_c   1.000
_cell.angle_alpha   90.00
_cell.angle_beta   90.00
_cell.angle_gamma   90.00
#
_symmetry.space_group_name_H-M   'P 1'
#
loop_
_entity.id
_entity.type
_entity.pdbx_description
1 polymer ?
#
loop_
_entity_poly.entity_id
_entity_poly.type
_entity_poly.pdbx_seq_one_letter_code
_entity_poly.pdbx_strand_id
1 'polypeptide(L)' 'MGDTVRSIVELNGVAVGSDGKVILANGFNWLRYRVRFSNGVEVGDLDQRSIEATGKAAKRLAKIAKRAK' A
#
# COMPACT_ATOMS: atom_id res chain seq x y z
N MET A 1 0.94 8.73 9.05
CA MET A 1 0.82 7.87 7.84
C MET A 1 1.54 8.56 6.70
N GLY A 2 2.28 7.78 5.93
CA GLY A 2 3.07 8.23 4.79
C GLY A 2 3.95 7.10 4.29
N ASP A 3 3.37 5.90 4.34
CA ASP A 3 4.05 4.64 4.20
C ASP A 3 4.26 4.36 2.72
N THR A 4 5.53 4.20 2.34
CA THR A 4 5.92 3.92 0.96
C THR A 4 5.59 2.47 0.64
N VAL A 5 4.88 2.25 -0.45
CA VAL A 5 4.50 0.93 -0.96
C VAL A 5 4.95 0.81 -2.41
N ARG A 6 5.00 -0.42 -2.89
CA ARG A 6 5.29 -0.76 -4.27
C ARG A 6 4.16 -1.63 -4.80
N SER A 7 3.66 -1.34 -6.00
CA SER A 7 2.72 -2.23 -6.69
C SER A 7 3.42 -3.55 -7.03
N ILE A 8 2.80 -4.67 -6.69
CA ILE A 8 3.30 -6.01 -7.08
C ILE A 8 2.43 -6.66 -8.15
N VAL A 9 1.28 -6.07 -8.43
CA VAL A 9 0.38 -6.44 -9.53
C VAL A 9 0.28 -5.29 -10.52
N GLU A 10 -0.13 -5.62 -11.74
CA GLU A 10 -0.47 -4.60 -12.73
C GLU A 10 -1.78 -3.94 -12.30
N LEU A 11 -1.76 -2.61 -12.12
CA LEU A 11 -2.94 -1.83 -11.80
C LEU A 11 -3.25 -0.92 -12.97
N ASN A 12 -4.51 -0.51 -13.09
CA ASN A 12 -4.93 0.34 -14.19
C ASN A 12 -4.18 1.69 -14.17
N GLY A 13 -3.25 1.88 -15.11
CA GLY A 13 -2.38 3.07 -15.18
C GLY A 13 -1.16 3.05 -14.26
N VAL A 14 -0.84 1.92 -13.60
CA VAL A 14 0.35 1.77 -12.76
C VAL A 14 1.04 0.44 -13.09
N ALA A 15 2.29 0.53 -13.55
CA ALA A 15 3.09 -0.64 -13.83
C ALA A 15 3.41 -1.41 -12.54
N VAL A 16 3.68 -2.72 -12.67
CA VAL A 16 4.31 -3.49 -11.59
C VAL A 16 5.62 -2.83 -11.18
N GLY A 17 5.86 -2.71 -9.88
CA GLY A 17 7.09 -2.14 -9.33
C GLY A 17 7.07 -0.63 -9.14
N SER A 18 5.97 0.06 -9.46
CA SER A 18 5.83 1.48 -9.19
C SER A 18 5.73 1.75 -7.69
N ASP A 19 6.52 2.72 -7.23
CA ASP A 19 6.45 3.23 -5.88
C ASP A 19 5.25 4.18 -5.70
N GLY A 20 4.65 4.10 -4.53
CA GLY A 20 3.55 4.94 -4.13
C GLY A 20 3.54 5.16 -2.63
N LYS A 21 2.69 6.08 -2.20
CA LYS A 21 2.53 6.46 -0.80
C LYS A 21 1.10 6.20 -0.36
N VAL A 22 0.93 5.44 0.72
CA VAL A 22 -0.37 5.25 1.34
C VAL A 22 -0.81 6.57 1.95
N ILE A 23 -1.95 7.07 1.47
CA ILE A 23 -2.58 8.30 1.95
C ILE A 23 -3.77 8.02 2.85
N LEU A 24 -4.41 6.86 2.70
CA LEU A 24 -5.54 6.46 3.53
C LEU A 24 -5.53 4.94 3.68
N ALA A 25 -5.65 4.46 4.91
CA ALA A 25 -5.92 3.07 5.20
C ALA A 25 -7.21 3.05 6.03
N ASN A 26 -8.31 2.58 5.44
CA ASN A 26 -9.61 2.56 6.09
C ASN A 26 -10.25 1.18 5.91
N GLY A 27 -10.85 0.65 6.97
CA GLY A 27 -11.58 -0.60 6.90
C GLY A 27 -12.64 -0.71 7.98
N PHE A 28 -13.88 -0.98 7.55
CA PHE A 28 -15.02 -1.27 8.43
C PHE A 28 -15.39 -2.78 8.41
N ASN A 29 -15.12 -3.48 7.30
CA ASN A 29 -15.16 -4.95 7.20
C ASN A 29 -13.95 -5.49 6.38
N TRP A 30 -13.44 -4.73 5.40
CA TRP A 30 -12.17 -5.01 4.71
C TRP A 30 -11.26 -3.80 4.76
N LEU A 31 -9.95 -4.05 4.94
CA LEU A 31 -8.94 -3.02 5.03
C LEU A 31 -8.59 -2.54 3.61
N ARG A 32 -9.12 -1.38 3.21
CA ARG A 32 -8.79 -0.74 1.93
C ARG A 32 -7.66 0.26 2.10
N TYR A 33 -6.70 0.17 1.19
CA TYR A 33 -5.60 1.11 1.05
C TYR A 33 -5.85 2.03 -0.15
N ARG A 34 -5.68 3.33 0.09
CA ARG A 34 -5.58 4.35 -0.94
C ARG A 34 -4.14 4.76 -1.07
N VAL A 35 -3.57 4.51 -2.25
CA VAL A 35 -2.17 4.76 -2.56
C VAL A 35 -2.12 5.80 -3.67
N ARG A 36 -1.37 6.87 -3.45
CA ARG A 36 -0.97 7.81 -4.49
C ARG A 36 0.40 7.39 -5.01
N PHE A 37 0.46 6.96 -6.27
CA PHE A 37 1.69 6.56 -6.93
C PHE A 37 2.48 7.78 -7.42
N SER A 38 3.79 7.62 -7.61
CA SER A 38 4.67 8.71 -8.08
C SER A 38 4.34 9.16 -9.51
N ASN A 39 3.66 8.31 -10.29
CA ASN A 39 3.13 8.63 -11.62
C ASN A 39 1.89 9.56 -11.59
N GLY A 40 1.41 9.96 -10.41
CA GLY A 40 0.24 10.82 -10.24
C GLY A 40 -1.10 10.08 -10.20
N VAL A 41 -1.11 8.76 -10.36
CA VAL A 41 -2.33 7.93 -10.28
C VAL A 41 -2.64 7.60 -8.83
N GLU A 42 -3.92 7.74 -8.46
CA GLU A 42 -4.43 7.32 -7.16
C GLU A 42 -5.33 6.09 -7.30
N VAL A 43 -4.99 5.03 -6.56
CA VAL A 43 -5.77 3.79 -6.55
C VAL A 43 -6.28 3.56 -5.13
N GLY A 44 -7.61 3.50 -4.98
CA GLY A 44 -8.30 3.35 -3.69
C GLY A 44 -8.87 1.98 -3.38
N ASP A 45 -8.79 1.06 -4.32
CA ASP A 45 -9.29 -0.31 -4.18
C ASP A 45 -8.13 -1.30 -4.00
N LEU A 46 -7.12 -0.91 -3.21
CA LEU A 46 -5.96 -1.76 -2.98
C LEU A 46 -6.10 -2.54 -1.68
N ASP A 47 -5.85 -3.84 -1.78
CA ASP A 47 -5.67 -4.74 -0.65
C ASP A 47 -4.18 -4.99 -0.39
N GLN A 48 -3.84 -5.50 0.79
CA GLN A 48 -2.47 -5.91 1.14
C GLN A 48 -1.87 -6.93 0.16
N ARG A 49 -2.70 -7.69 -0.59
CA ARG A 49 -2.24 -8.62 -1.63
C ARG A 49 -1.76 -7.95 -2.92
N SER A 50 -2.12 -6.69 -3.14
CA SER A 50 -1.79 -5.96 -4.37
C SER A 50 -0.58 -5.04 -4.20
N ILE A 51 -0.18 -4.76 -2.95
CA ILE A 51 0.89 -3.83 -2.62
C ILE A 51 1.86 -4.42 -1.61
N GLU A 52 3.15 -4.21 -1.85
CA GLU A 52 4.19 -4.54 -0.89
C GLU A 52 4.66 -3.26 -0.20
N ALA A 53 4.69 -3.26 1.13
CA ALA A 53 5.27 -2.16 1.88
C ALA A 53 6.79 -2.14 1.65
N THR A 54 7.34 -0.98 1.28
CA THR A 54 8.78 -0.81 1.04
C THR A 54 9.42 0.18 2.03
N GLY A 55 10.72 0.03 2.25
CA GLY A 55 11.51 0.91 3.12
C GLY A 55 10.98 1.01 4.56
N LYS A 56 10.60 2.21 4.99
CA LYS A 56 10.11 2.48 6.37
C LYS A 56 8.73 1.87 6.64
N ALA A 57 7.89 1.72 5.61
CA ALA A 57 6.58 1.11 5.73
C ALA A 57 6.68 -0.39 6.01
N ALA A 58 7.60 -1.09 5.32
CA ALA A 58 7.87 -2.51 5.53
C ALA A 58 8.19 -2.81 7.01
N LYS A 59 9.06 -1.99 7.60
CA LYS A 59 9.43 -2.10 9.02
C LYS A 59 8.24 -1.86 9.95
N ARG A 60 7.34 -0.93 9.61
CA ARG A 60 6.12 -0.68 10.39
C ARG A 60 5.11 -1.82 10.26
N LEU A 61 4.85 -2.28 9.04
CA LEU A 61 3.92 -3.39 8.77
C LEU A 61 4.39 -4.68 9.46
N ALA A 62 5.69 -5.00 9.39
CA ALA A 62 6.27 -6.14 10.11
C ALA A 62 6.10 -6.02 11.63
N LYS A 63 6.19 -4.80 12.18
CA LYS A 63 6.00 -4.54 13.62
C LYS A 63 4.53 -4.65 14.05
N ILE A 64 3.59 -4.26 13.18
CA ILE A 64 2.14 -4.38 13.43
C ILE A 64 1.71 -5.84 13.31
N ALA A 65 2.17 -6.57 12.29
CA ALA A 65 1.94 -8.01 12.15
C ALA A 65 2.49 -8.81 13.34
N LYS A 66 3.67 -8.42 13.87
CA LYS A 66 4.23 -9.03 15.10
C LYS A 66 3.41 -8.76 16.37
N ARG A 67 2.61 -7.68 16.39
CA ARG A 67 1.74 -7.33 17.53
C ARG A 67 0.34 -7.94 17.44
N ALA A 68 -0.03 -8.49 16.28
CA ALA A 68 -1.27 -9.24 16.09
C ALA A 68 -1.12 -10.74 16.46
N LYS A 69 0.03 -11.13 17.05
CA LYS A 69 0.30 -12.46 17.58
C LYS A 69 0.42 -12.36 19.10
#